data_AF-A0A6I6Y0L4-F1
#
_entry.id   AF-A0A6I6Y0L4-F1
#
_cell.length_a   1.000
_cell.length_b   1.000
_cell.length_c   1.000
_cell.angle_alpha   90.00
_cell.angle_beta   90.00
_cell.angle_gamma   90.00
#
_symmetry.space_group_name_H-M   'P 1'
#
loop_
_entity.id
_entity.type
_entity.pdbx_description
1 polymer ?
#
loop_
_entity_poly.entity_id
_entity_poly.type
_entity_poly.pdbx_seq_one_letter_code
_entity_poly.pdbx_strand_id
1 'polypeptide(L)'
;MSDEVVIQYHVKELSDFQLKRIDRAMVQKYSVPITAYLSDVFISSERAVGIVFGHNDPGPHEQHADGHILETAPIYELRKFGRFWVASTNSGNYVLTTFNRESGRASLRALIEFADKPELPAA
;
A
#
# COMPACT_ATOMS: atom_id res chain seq x y z
N MET A 1 9.33 22.80 -22.78
CA MET A 1 8.40 21.78 -23.30
C MET A 1 8.19 20.83 -22.15
N SER A 2 6.97 20.79 -21.62
CA SER A 2 6.61 20.07 -20.40
C SER A 2 6.65 18.58 -20.70
N ASP A 3 7.40 17.80 -19.92
CA ASP A 3 7.38 16.34 -20.01
C ASP A 3 5.98 15.86 -19.62
N GLU A 4 5.20 15.51 -20.63
CA GLU A 4 3.86 14.99 -20.48
C GLU A 4 4.00 13.57 -19.89
N VAL A 5 3.85 13.47 -18.57
CA VAL A 5 3.82 12.19 -17.86
C VAL A 5 2.59 11.43 -18.35
N VAL A 6 2.80 10.49 -19.25
CA VAL A 6 1.76 9.57 -19.72
C VAL A 6 1.40 8.65 -18.56
N ILE A 7 0.40 9.03 -17.78
CA ILE A 7 -0.22 8.17 -16.77
C ILE A 7 -1.12 7.18 -17.53
N GLN A 8 -0.54 6.07 -17.97
CA GLN A 8 -1.32 4.94 -18.45
C GLN A 8 -1.97 4.24 -17.25
N TYR A 9 -3.26 4.49 -17.05
CA TYR A 9 -4.11 3.74 -16.14
C TYR A 9 -4.27 2.30 -16.67
N HIS A 10 -3.27 1.45 -16.43
CA HIS A 10 -3.45 0.02 -16.58
C HIS A 10 -4.30 -0.46 -15.41
N VAL A 11 -5.61 -0.56 -15.63
CA VAL A 11 -6.49 -1.34 -14.76
C VAL A 11 -6.00 -2.79 -14.85
N LYS A 12 -5.16 -3.19 -13.90
CA LYS A 12 -4.68 -4.56 -13.83
C LYS A 12 -5.75 -5.37 -13.13
N GLU A 13 -6.40 -6.27 -13.88
CA GLU A 13 -7.31 -7.23 -13.29
C GLU A 13 -6.60 -8.04 -12.20
N LEU A 14 -7.19 -8.07 -11.01
CA LEU A 14 -6.67 -8.89 -9.93
C LEU A 14 -6.90 -10.37 -10.22
N SER A 15 -5.87 -11.17 -9.96
CA SER A 15 -6.01 -12.62 -9.92
C SER A 15 -6.89 -13.09 -8.75
N ASP A 16 -7.51 -14.26 -8.89
CA ASP A 16 -8.25 -14.94 -7.80
C ASP A 16 -7.46 -15.04 -6.50
N PHE A 17 -6.14 -15.20 -6.60
CA PHE A 17 -5.26 -15.25 -5.45
C PHE A 17 -5.26 -13.92 -4.68
N GLN A 18 -5.22 -12.80 -5.39
CA GLN A 18 -5.25 -11.46 -4.80
C GLN A 18 -6.61 -11.16 -4.21
N LEU A 19 -7.70 -11.46 -4.92
CA LEU A 19 -9.07 -11.30 -4.42
C LEU A 19 -9.28 -12.09 -3.11
N LYS A 20 -8.90 -13.37 -3.08
CA LYS A 20 -8.96 -14.20 -1.85
C LYS A 20 -8.12 -13.64 -0.70
N ARG A 21 -7.03 -12.94 -1.00
CA ARG A 21 -6.17 -12.31 0.01
C ARG A 21 -6.81 -11.03 0.56
N ILE A 22 -7.50 -10.26 -0.29
CA ILE A 22 -8.27 -9.08 0.09
C ILE A 22 -9.47 -9.47 0.95
N ASP A 23 -10.28 -10.46 0.54
CA ASP A 23 -11.42 -10.94 1.34
C ASP A 23 -11.01 -11.32 2.76
N ARG A 24 -9.88 -12.04 2.88
CA ARG A 24 -9.31 -12.43 4.18
C ARG A 24 -8.81 -11.24 4.99
N ALA A 25 -8.35 -10.18 4.35
CA ALA A 25 -7.96 -8.95 5.02
C ALA A 25 -9.19 -8.20 5.53
N MET A 26 -10.25 -8.10 4.72
CA MET A 26 -11.48 -7.37 5.05
C MET A 26 -12.22 -7.95 6.26
N VAL A 27 -12.16 -9.26 6.47
CA VAL A 27 -12.77 -9.90 7.65
C VAL A 27 -11.88 -9.88 8.90
N GLN A 28 -10.64 -9.40 8.79
CA GLN A 28 -9.74 -9.30 9.94
C GLN A 28 -10.10 -8.10 10.81
N LYS A 29 -10.01 -8.27 12.13
CA LYS A 29 -10.19 -7.17 13.08
C LYS A 29 -8.90 -6.36 13.20
N TYR A 30 -8.97 -5.07 12.89
CA TYR A 30 -7.89 -4.11 13.09
C TYR A 30 -8.21 -3.18 14.26
N SER A 31 -7.19 -2.76 15.00
CA SER A 31 -7.35 -1.79 16.09
C SER A 31 -7.37 -0.33 15.61
N VAL A 32 -7.26 -0.11 14.31
CA VAL A 32 -7.28 1.19 13.65
C VAL A 32 -8.25 1.17 12.46
N PRO A 33 -8.87 2.30 12.09
CA PRO A 33 -9.72 2.37 10.91
C PRO A 33 -8.86 2.14 9.65
N ILE A 34 -9.27 1.20 8.80
CA ILE A 34 -8.59 0.90 7.54
C ILE A 34 -9.15 1.79 6.45
N THR A 35 -8.27 2.50 5.72
CA THR A 35 -8.62 3.36 4.60
C THR A 35 -8.83 2.55 3.32
N ALA A 36 -7.92 1.62 3.03
CA ALA A 36 -8.02 0.73 1.88
C ALA A 36 -7.08 -0.50 1.99
N TYR A 37 -7.26 -1.43 1.06
CA TYR A 37 -6.46 -2.64 0.91
C TYR A 37 -5.62 -2.53 -0.37
N LEU A 38 -4.32 -2.76 -0.26
CA LEU A 38 -3.38 -2.68 -1.38
C LEU A 38 -2.90 -4.08 -1.79
N SER A 39 -2.87 -4.35 -3.09
CA SER A 39 -2.38 -5.58 -3.70
C SER A 39 -1.17 -5.28 -4.62
N ASP A 40 -0.34 -6.29 -4.90
CA ASP A 40 0.91 -6.15 -5.65
C ASP A 40 1.82 -5.03 -5.13
N VAL A 41 1.88 -4.88 -3.81
CA VAL A 41 2.57 -3.76 -3.18
C VAL A 41 4.08 -3.83 -3.36
N PHE A 42 4.68 -2.67 -3.60
CA PHE A 42 6.10 -2.41 -3.35
C PHE A 42 6.26 -1.08 -2.62
N ILE A 43 7.39 -0.90 -1.95
CA ILE A 43 7.73 0.34 -1.24
C ILE A 43 8.72 1.15 -2.07
N SER A 44 8.46 2.45 -2.23
CA SER A 44 9.34 3.40 -2.90
C SER A 44 9.36 4.71 -2.11
N SER A 45 10.54 5.23 -1.76
CA SER A 45 10.69 6.47 -0.99
C SER A 45 9.79 6.54 0.26
N GLU A 46 9.78 5.47 1.06
CA GLU A 46 8.94 5.31 2.27
C GLU A 46 7.42 5.31 2.03
N ARG A 47 6.98 5.15 0.77
CA ARG A 47 5.56 5.14 0.38
C ARG A 47 5.19 3.78 -0.16
N ALA A 48 3.98 3.32 0.16
CA ALA A 48 3.44 2.10 -0.42
C ALA A 48 2.79 2.42 -1.77
N VAL A 49 3.17 1.68 -2.81
CA VAL A 49 2.55 1.73 -4.13
C VAL A 49 1.93 0.38 -4.41
N GLY A 50 0.65 0.36 -4.82
CA GLY A 50 -0.04 -0.88 -5.12
C GLY A 50 -1.43 -0.66 -5.74
N ILE A 51 -2.11 -1.75 -6.06
CA ILE A 51 -3.47 -1.74 -6.61
C ILE A 51 -4.46 -1.64 -5.45
N VAL A 52 -5.32 -0.62 -5.44
CA VAL A 52 -6.22 -0.33 -4.33
C VAL A 52 -7.59 -0.99 -4.45
N PHE A 53 -8.11 -1.44 -3.30
CA PHE A 53 -9.43 -2.02 -3.12
C PHE A 53 -10.12 -1.51 -1.86
N GLY A 54 -11.44 -1.35 -1.91
CA GLY A 54 -12.28 -0.98 -0.77
C GLY A 54 -11.93 0.39 -0.18
N HIS A 55 -11.60 1.37 -1.03
CA HIS A 55 -11.27 2.71 -0.59
C HIS A 55 -12.52 3.38 0.02
N ASN A 56 -12.45 3.75 1.31
CA ASN A 56 -13.61 4.25 2.05
C ASN A 56 -14.12 5.64 1.64
N ASP A 57 -13.40 6.34 0.75
CA ASP A 57 -13.85 7.60 0.16
C ASP A 57 -13.81 7.50 -1.37
N PRO A 58 -14.95 7.28 -2.05
CA PRO A 58 -15.00 7.20 -3.50
C PRO A 58 -14.72 8.56 -4.18
N GLY A 59 -14.75 9.68 -3.44
CA GLY A 59 -14.79 11.02 -4.01
C GLY A 59 -16.04 11.28 -4.88
N PRO A 60 -16.27 12.52 -5.34
CA PRO A 60 -17.50 12.89 -6.06
C PRO A 60 -17.61 12.33 -7.50
N HIS A 61 -16.58 11.65 -8.00
CA HIS A 61 -16.47 11.28 -9.43
C HIS A 61 -15.99 9.85 -9.69
N GLU A 62 -16.09 8.94 -8.71
CA GLU A 62 -15.66 7.53 -8.86
C GLU A 62 -14.17 7.37 -9.28
N GLN A 63 -13.36 8.43 -9.14
CA GLN A 63 -11.93 8.43 -9.48
C GLN A 63 -11.11 7.47 -8.59
N HIS A 64 -11.74 6.93 -7.54
CA HIS A 64 -11.16 5.95 -6.62
C HIS A 64 -11.78 4.54 -6.77
N ALA A 65 -12.40 4.23 -7.92
CA ALA A 65 -12.91 2.88 -8.19
C ALA A 65 -11.80 1.82 -8.05
N ASP A 66 -12.11 0.70 -7.41
CA ASP A 66 -11.15 -0.40 -7.17
C ASP A 66 -10.37 -0.80 -8.44
N GLY A 67 -9.10 -1.18 -8.28
CA GLY A 67 -8.28 -1.71 -9.38
C GLY A 67 -7.31 -0.71 -10.03
N HIS A 68 -7.25 0.54 -9.58
CA HIS A 68 -6.21 1.49 -9.99
C HIS A 68 -4.98 1.45 -9.08
N ILE A 69 -3.86 2.02 -9.56
CA ILE A 69 -2.64 2.17 -8.76
C ILE A 69 -2.82 3.35 -7.81
N LEU A 70 -2.60 3.11 -6.52
CA LEU A 70 -2.53 4.12 -5.48
C LEU A 70 -1.11 4.18 -4.92
N GLU A 71 -0.61 5.40 -4.73
CA GLU A 71 0.58 5.70 -3.96
C GLU A 71 0.17 6.40 -2.66
N THR A 72 0.57 5.85 -1.52
CA THR A 72 0.25 6.42 -0.20
C THR A 72 1.12 7.65 0.10
N ALA A 73 0.74 8.43 1.11
CA ALA A 73 1.69 9.31 1.80
C ALA A 73 2.85 8.51 2.47
N PRO A 74 3.93 9.17 2.95
CA PRO A 74 5.03 8.47 3.60
C PRO A 74 4.55 7.71 4.84
N ILE A 75 5.08 6.52 5.01
CA ILE A 75 4.75 5.60 6.09
C ILE A 75 5.54 6.03 7.32
N TYR A 76 4.83 6.48 8.37
CA TYR A 76 5.48 6.77 9.65
C TYR A 76 5.43 5.59 10.62
N GLU A 77 4.55 4.61 10.38
CA GLU A 77 4.44 3.42 11.21
C GLU A 77 4.03 2.21 10.35
N LEU A 78 4.73 1.10 10.55
CA LEU A 78 4.43 -0.18 9.92
C LEU A 78 4.18 -1.24 10.99
N ARG A 79 2.94 -1.76 11.07
CA ARG A 79 2.54 -2.76 12.07
C ARG A 79 2.05 -4.05 11.45
N LYS A 80 2.34 -5.16 12.09
CA LYS A 80 1.86 -6.48 11.67
C LYS A 80 0.59 -6.87 12.42
N PHE A 81 -0.49 -7.09 11.68
CA PHE A 81 -1.75 -7.61 12.19
C PHE A 81 -2.00 -9.00 11.58
N GLY A 82 -1.77 -10.04 12.38
CA GLY A 82 -1.86 -11.42 11.91
C GLY A 82 -0.92 -11.68 10.73
N ARG A 83 -1.50 -11.90 9.54
CA ARG A 83 -0.75 -12.19 8.29
C ARG A 83 -0.53 -10.96 7.41
N PHE A 84 -1.02 -9.80 7.81
CA PHE A 84 -1.00 -8.59 7.02
C PHE A 84 -0.16 -7.52 7.69
N TRP A 85 0.48 -6.69 6.87
CA TRP A 85 1.07 -5.45 7.32
C TRP A 85 0.06 -4.32 7.16
N VAL A 86 0.08 -3.38 8.08
CA VAL A 86 -0.68 -2.14 8.02
C VAL A 86 0.33 -1.00 8.02
N ALA A 87 0.28 -0.20 6.97
CA ALA A 87 1.06 1.02 6.80
C ALA A 87 0.21 2.20 7.26
N SER A 88 0.60 2.85 8.35
CA SER A 88 -0.02 4.07 8.84
C SER A 88 0.68 5.28 8.21
N THR A 89 -0.09 6.16 7.60
CA THR A 89 0.37 7.40 6.96
C THR A 89 -0.49 8.57 7.43
N ASN A 90 -0.11 9.80 7.06
CA ASN A 90 -0.94 10.98 7.37
C ASN A 90 -2.26 11.03 6.59
N SER A 91 -2.40 10.20 5.54
CA SER A 91 -3.59 10.11 4.69
C SER A 91 -4.50 8.93 5.05
N GLY A 92 -4.05 8.02 5.93
CA GLY A 92 -4.84 6.85 6.30
C GLY A 92 -4.04 5.64 6.74
N ASN A 93 -4.74 4.51 6.95
CA ASN A 93 -4.13 3.23 7.24
C ASN A 93 -4.40 2.25 6.11
N TYR A 94 -3.34 1.68 5.53
CA TYR A 94 -3.43 0.84 4.34
C TYR A 94 -2.98 -0.58 4.65
N VAL A 95 -3.83 -1.57 4.35
CA VAL A 95 -3.49 -2.98 4.56
C VAL A 95 -2.75 -3.52 3.34
N LEU A 96 -1.55 -4.06 3.53
CA LEU A 96 -0.75 -4.67 2.48
C LEU A 96 -1.14 -6.16 2.33
N THR A 97 -1.90 -6.49 1.30
CA THR A 97 -2.52 -7.82 1.13
C THR A 97 -1.62 -8.80 0.37
N THR A 98 -0.95 -8.33 -0.68
CA THR A 98 0.02 -9.07 -1.46
C THR A 98 1.17 -8.15 -1.88
N PHE A 99 2.29 -8.74 -2.28
CA PHE A 99 3.49 -8.01 -2.67
C PHE A 99 3.81 -8.33 -4.12
N ASN A 100 4.25 -7.31 -4.86
CA ASN A 100 4.81 -7.48 -6.19
C ASN A 100 5.87 -8.59 -6.16
N ARG A 101 5.84 -9.48 -7.16
CA ARG A 101 6.69 -10.69 -7.22
C ARG A 101 8.18 -10.36 -7.28
N GLU A 102 8.55 -9.28 -7.97
CA GLU A 102 9.94 -8.93 -8.25
C GLU A 102 10.53 -8.09 -7.11
N SER A 103 9.83 -7.02 -6.70
CA SER A 103 10.39 -6.01 -5.80
C SER A 103 9.66 -5.88 -4.46
N GLY A 104 8.45 -6.41 -4.33
CA GLY A 104 7.55 -6.04 -3.23
C GLY A 104 8.04 -6.45 -1.84
N ARG A 105 8.52 -7.70 -1.70
CA ARG A 105 9.05 -8.18 -0.42
C ARG A 105 10.42 -7.59 -0.10
N ALA A 106 11.26 -7.40 -1.11
CA ALA A 106 12.59 -6.83 -0.94
C ALA A 106 12.50 -5.37 -0.47
N SER A 107 11.63 -4.57 -1.09
CA SER A 107 11.39 -3.18 -0.71
C SER A 107 10.79 -3.03 0.69
N LEU A 108 9.86 -3.92 1.11
CA LEU A 108 9.37 -3.94 2.49
C LEU A 108 10.49 -4.21 3.51
N ARG A 109 11.37 -5.17 3.22
CA ARG A 109 12.49 -5.51 4.11
C ARG A 109 13.48 -4.34 4.22
N ALA A 110 13.78 -3.69 3.10
CA ALA A 110 14.63 -2.50 3.09
C ALA A 110 14.07 -1.36 3.96
N LEU A 111 12.74 -1.15 3.93
CA LEU A 111 12.09 -0.17 4.81
C LEU A 111 12.25 -0.54 6.30
N ILE A 112 12.03 -1.81 6.65
CA ILE A 112 12.16 -2.30 8.03
C ILE A 112 13.61 -2.14 8.50
N GLU A 113 14.58 -2.55 7.68
CA GLU A 113 16.01 -2.42 7.99
C GLU A 113 16.45 -0.97 8.15
N PHE A 114 15.90 -0.07 7.34
CA PHE A 114 16.15 1.37 7.46
C PHE A 114 15.58 1.94 8.77
N ALA A 115 14.36 1.57 9.15
CA ALA A 115 13.72 2.03 10.37
C ALA A 115 14.37 1.48 11.65
N ASP A 116 14.93 0.25 11.61
CA ASP A 116 15.63 -0.37 12.74
C ASP A 116 17.04 0.21 12.96
N LYS A 117 17.57 0.99 12.00
CA LYS A 117 18.89 1.59 12.13
C LYS A 117 18.81 2.77 13.12
N PRO A 118 19.56 2.76 14.22
CA PRO A 118 19.60 3.92 15.12
C PRO A 118 20.10 5.13 14.34
N GLU A 119 19.40 6.27 14.47
CA GLU A 119 19.89 7.55 13.98
C GLU A 119 21.29 7.77 14.56
N LEU A 120 22.31 7.75 13.68
CA LEU A 120 23.64 8.21 14.05
C LEU A 120 23.50 9.69 14.43
N PRO A 121 23.99 10.12 15.61
CA PRO A 121 23.91 11.52 15.99
C PRO A 121 24.60 12.37 14.92
N ALA A 122 23.94 13.46 14.53
CA ALA A 122 24.52 14.47 13.65
C ALA A 122 25.87 14.91 14.25
N ALA A 123 26.94 14.70 13.49
CA ALA A 123 28.30 15.09 13.85
C ALA A 123 28.46 16.61 13.92
#